data_AF-A0A4V1UDD9-F1
#
_entry.id   AF-A0A4V1UDD9-F1
#
_cell.length_a   1.000
_cell.length_b   1.000
_cell.length_c   1.000
_cell.angle_alpha   90.00
_cell.angle_beta   90.00
_cell.angle_gamma   90.00
#
_symmetry.space_group_name_H-M   'P 1'
#
loop_
_entity.id
_entity.type
_entity.pdbx_description
1 polymer ?
#
loop_
_entity_poly.entity_id
_entity_poly.type
_entity_poly.pdbx_seq_one_letter_code
_entity_poly.pdbx_strand_id
1 'polypeptide(L)'
;MKLLLLCCLMLATSSLMAQDETTTTVPGQTSFYAELGGPGILFSANIDRRFTKSNLGFGARVGIGFITTETSTYVNGNYDYDTRSVLTLPLQLNYVFGKPNSVHTFEVGAGATITGKKIDVFGFDDDEPSSLYGTASFMYRRQPKDGGFSWRLGFTPIVTSGYVQPSAAVSVGYNF
;
A
#
# COMPACT_ATOMS: atom_id res chain seq x y z
N MET A 1 6.16 23.41 20.86
CA MET A 1 4.87 24.16 20.79
C MET A 1 4.60 24.79 19.41
N LYS A 2 5.58 25.42 18.74
CA LYS A 2 5.39 26.00 17.38
C LYS A 2 5.04 24.97 16.28
N LEU A 3 5.58 23.74 16.36
CA LEU A 3 5.31 22.67 15.39
C LEU A 3 3.89 22.07 15.51
N LEU A 4 3.34 22.05 16.72
CA LEU A 4 1.99 21.53 17.00
C LEU A 4 0.90 22.46 16.46
N LEU A 5 1.16 23.78 16.50
CA LEU A 5 0.26 24.80 15.96
C LEU A 5 0.19 24.74 14.42
N LEU A 6 1.30 24.36 13.77
CA LEU A 6 1.37 24.24 12.31
C LEU A 6 0.59 23.01 11.79
N CYS A 7 0.64 21.88 12.50
CA CYS A 7 -0.16 20.69 12.16
C CYS A 7 -1.67 20.94 12.32
N CYS A 8 -2.10 21.63 13.39
CA CYS A 8 -3.50 21.99 13.57
C CYS A 8 -4.00 22.95 12.48
N LEU A 9 -3.12 23.85 11.98
CA LEU A 9 -3.48 24.77 10.91
C LEU A 9 -3.64 24.06 9.56
N MET A 10 -2.81 23.05 9.26
CA MET A 10 -2.97 22.23 8.04
C MET A 10 -4.26 21.39 8.10
N LEU A 11 -4.58 20.78 9.25
CA LEU A 11 -5.81 20.01 9.46
C LEU A 11 -7.09 20.86 9.35
N ALA A 12 -7.02 22.15 9.70
CA ALA A 12 -8.14 23.07 9.56
C ALA A 12 -8.43 23.48 8.11
N THR A 13 -7.45 23.39 7.20
CA THR A 13 -7.64 23.76 5.78
C THR A 13 -8.23 22.64 4.92
N SER A 14 -8.20 21.38 5.36
CA SER A 14 -8.79 20.26 4.61
C SER A 14 -10.33 20.20 4.67
N SER A 15 -10.97 20.94 5.56
CA SER A 15 -12.44 20.96 5.68
C SER A 15 -13.14 21.83 4.63
N LEU A 16 -12.39 22.60 3.82
CA LEU A 16 -12.94 23.54 2.82
C LEU A 16 -13.11 22.95 1.41
N MET A 17 -12.75 21.69 1.16
CA MET A 17 -12.84 21.05 -0.16
C MET A 17 -14.04 20.07 -0.31
N ALA A 18 -14.92 19.98 0.69
CA ALA A 18 -16.11 19.15 0.63
C ALA A 18 -17.29 19.90 -0.01
N GLN A 19 -17.21 20.20 -1.30
CA GLN A 19 -18.39 20.65 -2.06
C GLN A 19 -19.13 19.41 -2.58
N ASP A 20 -20.43 19.32 -2.26
CA ASP A 20 -21.37 18.32 -2.77
C ASP A 20 -21.54 18.50 -4.29
N GLU A 21 -20.68 17.87 -5.07
CA GLU A 21 -21.05 17.48 -6.42
C GLU A 21 -22.05 16.34 -6.32
N THR A 22 -23.20 16.47 -6.98
CA THR A 22 -24.17 15.40 -7.20
C THR A 22 -23.42 14.16 -7.65
N THR A 23 -23.19 13.22 -6.72
CA THR A 23 -22.21 12.15 -6.93
C THR A 23 -22.84 11.14 -7.85
N THR A 24 -22.63 11.29 -9.16
CA THR A 24 -22.78 10.18 -10.08
C THR A 24 -21.74 9.15 -9.66
N THR A 25 -22.13 8.22 -8.80
CA THR A 25 -21.27 7.13 -8.35
C THR A 25 -20.92 6.31 -9.57
N VAL A 26 -19.68 6.44 -10.04
CA VAL A 26 -19.17 5.56 -11.10
C VAL A 26 -18.80 4.24 -10.43
N PRO A 27 -19.43 3.12 -10.82
CA PRO A 27 -19.12 1.85 -10.21
C PRO A 27 -17.66 1.48 -10.40
N GLY A 28 -17.08 0.85 -9.38
CA GLY A 28 -15.69 0.39 -9.37
C GLY A 28 -14.64 1.50 -9.19
N GLN A 29 -15.03 2.68 -8.72
CA GLN A 29 -14.11 3.76 -8.39
C GLN A 29 -13.34 3.48 -7.08
N THR A 30 -13.94 2.70 -6.18
CA THR A 30 -13.34 2.32 -4.89
C THR A 30 -13.15 0.82 -4.84
N SER A 31 -11.97 0.37 -4.43
CA SER A 31 -11.66 -1.05 -4.27
C SER A 31 -11.26 -1.33 -2.83
N PHE A 32 -11.81 -2.40 -2.26
CA PHE A 32 -11.33 -2.99 -1.02
C PHE A 32 -10.77 -4.38 -1.30
N TYR A 33 -9.55 -4.68 -0.87
CA TYR A 33 -8.92 -5.96 -1.16
C TYR A 33 -7.89 -6.37 -0.11
N ALA A 34 -7.73 -7.68 0.05
CA ALA A 34 -6.63 -8.28 0.75
C ALA A 34 -5.49 -8.54 -0.24
N GLU A 35 -4.25 -8.35 0.19
CA GLU A 35 -3.05 -8.49 -0.63
C GLU A 35 -1.96 -9.25 0.13
N LEU A 36 -1.30 -10.16 -0.58
CA LEU A 36 -0.16 -10.94 -0.12
C LEU A 36 1.08 -10.51 -0.93
N GLY A 37 2.20 -10.22 -0.26
CA GLY A 37 3.51 -9.89 -0.85
C GLY A 37 3.63 -8.50 -1.46
N GLY A 38 2.60 -7.65 -1.31
CA GLY A 38 2.55 -6.30 -1.87
C GLY A 38 3.22 -5.22 -1.02
N PRO A 39 2.88 -3.94 -1.24
CA PRO A 39 3.39 -2.81 -0.47
C PRO A 39 3.15 -2.90 1.04
N GLY A 40 2.15 -3.66 1.49
CA GLY A 40 1.96 -4.03 2.90
C GLY A 40 3.03 -4.96 3.48
N ILE A 41 4.09 -5.24 2.72
CA ILE A 41 5.20 -6.17 2.97
C ILE A 41 4.77 -7.63 2.78
N LEU A 42 3.99 -8.18 3.72
CA LEU A 42 3.54 -9.57 3.63
C LEU A 42 2.02 -9.66 3.50
N PHE A 43 1.26 -9.41 4.56
CA PHE A 43 -0.20 -9.42 4.49
C PHE A 43 -0.73 -8.00 4.63
N SER A 44 -1.74 -7.62 3.84
CA SER A 44 -2.42 -6.34 4.03
C SER A 44 -3.87 -6.33 3.57
N ALA A 45 -4.66 -5.48 4.22
CA ALA A 45 -5.96 -5.04 3.74
C ALA A 45 -5.82 -3.60 3.24
N ASN A 46 -6.33 -3.32 2.05
CA ASN A 46 -6.12 -2.05 1.38
C ASN A 46 -7.45 -1.49 0.86
N ILE A 47 -7.56 -0.17 0.91
CA ILE A 47 -8.58 0.59 0.20
C ILE A 47 -7.90 1.48 -0.85
N ASP A 48 -8.45 1.46 -2.06
CA ASP A 48 -7.91 2.12 -3.24
C ASP A 48 -9.03 2.94 -3.89
N ARG A 49 -8.79 4.23 -4.16
CA ARG A 49 -9.79 5.13 -4.73
C ARG A 49 -9.22 5.91 -5.91
N ARG A 50 -9.96 5.93 -7.02
CA ARG A 50 -9.63 6.76 -8.20
C ARG A 50 -10.05 8.22 -7.96
N PHE A 51 -9.22 9.17 -8.40
CA PHE A 51 -9.50 10.60 -8.31
C PHE A 51 -10.46 11.09 -9.40
N THR A 52 -10.50 10.39 -10.53
CA THR A 52 -11.39 10.67 -11.66
C THR A 52 -12.69 9.86 -11.54
N LYS A 53 -13.76 10.33 -12.20
CA LYS A 53 -15.04 9.60 -12.38
C LYS A 53 -14.87 8.43 -13.38
N SER A 54 -13.94 7.54 -13.10
CA SER A 54 -13.58 6.38 -13.93
C SER A 54 -12.91 5.31 -13.06
N ASN A 55 -12.95 4.06 -13.51
CA ASN A 55 -12.15 2.97 -12.94
C ASN A 55 -10.68 3.00 -13.42
N LEU A 56 -10.35 3.87 -14.38
CA LEU A 56 -9.00 4.14 -14.88
C LEU A 56 -8.46 5.48 -14.33
N GLY A 57 -7.17 5.73 -14.55
CA GLY A 57 -6.51 6.98 -14.22
C GLY A 57 -5.82 6.95 -12.86
N PHE A 58 -5.54 8.14 -12.33
CA PHE A 58 -4.87 8.31 -11.05
C PHE A 58 -5.75 7.91 -9.87
N GLY A 59 -5.13 7.33 -8.85
CA GLY A 59 -5.74 7.12 -7.55
C GLY A 59 -4.73 7.07 -6.42
N ALA A 60 -5.25 6.84 -5.23
CA ALA A 60 -4.47 6.60 -4.03
C ALA A 60 -4.92 5.31 -3.36
N ARG A 61 -3.95 4.65 -2.73
CA ARG A 61 -4.08 3.45 -1.93
C ARG A 61 -3.59 3.75 -0.52
N VAL A 62 -4.37 3.33 0.47
CA VAL A 62 -3.94 3.22 1.87
C VAL A 62 -4.34 1.85 2.39
N GLY A 63 -3.52 1.27 3.24
CA GLY A 63 -3.82 -0.03 3.84
C GLY A 63 -3.29 -0.16 5.25
N ILE A 64 -3.62 -1.30 5.84
CA ILE A 64 -3.01 -1.81 7.05
C ILE A 64 -2.50 -3.21 6.75
N GLY A 65 -1.23 -3.45 7.06
CA GLY A 65 -0.61 -4.74 6.91
C GLY A 65 -0.01 -5.26 8.21
N PHE A 66 0.38 -6.53 8.15
CA PHE A 66 1.08 -7.20 9.21
C PHE A 66 2.09 -8.18 8.62
N ILE A 67 3.22 -8.27 9.30
CA ILE A 67 4.26 -9.26 9.02
C ILE A 67 4.74 -9.83 10.33
N THR A 68 5.03 -11.12 10.35
CA THR A 68 5.72 -11.78 11.45
C THR A 68 7.14 -12.07 10.99
N THR A 69 8.13 -11.55 11.71
CA THR A 69 9.55 -11.76 11.43
C THR A 69 10.20 -12.41 12.64
N GLU A 70 11.20 -13.25 12.41
CA GLU A 70 12.11 -13.71 13.44
C GLU A 70 13.25 -12.69 13.53
N THR A 71 13.44 -12.08 14.70
CA THR A 71 14.55 -11.16 14.93
C THR A 71 15.60 -11.88 15.77
N SER A 72 16.82 -11.94 15.25
CA SER A 72 17.97 -12.45 15.97
C SER A 72 18.57 -11.34 16.83
N THR A 73 18.60 -11.52 18.15
CA THR A 73 19.32 -10.61 19.05
C THR A 73 20.60 -11.29 19.50
N TYR A 74 21.74 -10.67 19.23
CA TYR A 74 23.01 -11.16 19.76
C TYR A 74 23.13 -10.76 21.23
N VAL A 75 23.02 -11.74 22.13
CA VAL A 75 23.10 -11.53 23.58
C VAL A 75 24.15 -12.46 24.16
N ASN A 76 25.19 -11.88 24.75
CA ASN A 76 26.16 -12.60 25.58
C ASN A 76 26.84 -13.79 24.88
N GLY A 77 27.20 -13.64 23.60
CA GLY A 77 27.89 -14.68 22.83
C GLY A 77 26.99 -15.62 22.03
N ASN A 78 25.66 -15.54 22.20
CA ASN A 78 24.67 -16.40 21.54
C ASN A 78 23.62 -15.57 20.78
N TYR A 79 23.04 -16.18 19.75
CA TYR A 79 21.87 -15.63 19.05
C TYR A 79 20.59 -16.12 19.73
N ASP A 80 19.79 -15.18 20.22
CA ASP A 80 18.42 -15.44 20.67
C ASP A 80 17.44 -15.09 19.55
N TYR A 81 16.46 -15.95 19.29
CA TYR A 81 15.50 -15.79 18.20
C TYR A 81 14.12 -15.50 18.79
N ASP A 82 13.62 -14.29 18.55
CA ASP A 82 12.31 -13.85 19.03
C ASP A 82 11.38 -13.61 17.84
N THR A 83 10.20 -14.23 17.86
CA THR A 83 9.17 -14.04 16.84
C THR A 83 8.34 -12.80 17.15
N ARG A 84 8.37 -11.81 16.27
CA ARG A 84 7.63 -10.55 16.47
C ARG A 84 6.70 -10.26 15.31
N SER A 85 5.47 -9.87 15.65
CA SER A 85 4.51 -9.32 14.69
C SER A 85 4.58 -7.80 14.65
N VAL A 86 4.64 -7.25 13.45
CA VAL A 86 4.75 -5.80 13.22
C VAL A 86 3.65 -5.35 12.27
N LEU A 87 2.96 -4.29 12.67
CA LEU A 87 1.96 -3.62 11.84
C LEU A 87 2.65 -2.71 10.82
N THR A 88 2.08 -2.65 9.63
CA THR A 88 2.56 -1.85 8.51
C THR A 88 1.44 -0.95 7.99
N LEU A 89 1.79 0.22 7.48
CA LEU A 89 0.87 1.20 6.93
C LEU A 89 1.38 1.60 5.54
N PRO A 90 0.97 0.89 4.48
CA PRO A 90 1.28 1.26 3.11
C PRO A 90 0.45 2.45 2.63
N LEU A 91 1.12 3.40 1.99
CA LEU A 91 0.55 4.56 1.31
C LEU A 91 1.11 4.62 -0.11
N GLN A 92 0.26 4.61 -1.13
CA GLN A 92 0.70 4.73 -2.52
C GLN A 92 -0.18 5.66 -3.35
N LEU A 93 0.45 6.30 -4.34
CA LEU A 93 -0.23 6.82 -5.52
C LEU A 93 -0.10 5.80 -6.64
N ASN A 94 -1.14 5.65 -7.44
CA ASN A 94 -1.12 4.75 -8.58
C ASN A 94 -1.85 5.32 -9.79
N TYR A 95 -1.56 4.74 -10.94
CA TYR A 95 -2.17 5.03 -12.21
C TYR A 95 -2.60 3.72 -12.86
N VAL A 96 -3.91 3.59 -13.11
CA VAL A 96 -4.50 2.42 -13.76
C VAL A 96 -4.77 2.76 -15.22
N PHE A 97 -4.20 1.98 -16.14
CA PHE A 97 -4.40 2.15 -17.57
C PHE A 97 -4.83 0.86 -18.24
N GLY A 98 -5.57 0.99 -19.34
CA GLY A 98 -6.14 -0.13 -20.06
C GLY A 98 -7.11 0.37 -21.12
N LYS A 99 -7.70 -0.57 -21.87
CA LYS A 99 -8.71 -0.23 -22.86
C LYS A 99 -10.00 0.20 -22.14
N PRO A 100 -10.67 1.29 -22.57
CA PRO A 100 -12.02 1.60 -22.10
C PRO A 100 -12.94 0.38 -22.28
N ASN A 101 -13.75 0.06 -21.27
CA ASN A 101 -14.63 -1.12 -21.20
C ASN A 101 -13.95 -2.50 -21.10
N SER A 102 -12.63 -2.58 -21.03
CA SER A 102 -11.95 -3.85 -20.72
C SER A 102 -12.04 -4.15 -19.23
N VAL A 103 -12.26 -5.42 -18.90
CA VAL A 103 -12.14 -5.91 -17.51
C VAL A 103 -10.67 -6.09 -17.09
N HIS A 104 -9.75 -6.02 -18.04
CA HIS A 104 -8.32 -6.19 -17.84
C HIS A 104 -7.59 -4.86 -17.98
N THR A 105 -6.80 -4.53 -16.97
CA THR A 105 -6.08 -3.27 -16.83
C THR A 105 -4.71 -3.53 -16.22
N PHE A 106 -3.81 -2.57 -16.35
CA PHE A 106 -2.52 -2.56 -15.69
C PHE A 106 -2.45 -1.39 -14.72
N GLU A 107 -1.85 -1.61 -13.56
CA GLU A 107 -1.68 -0.64 -12.50
C GLU A 107 -0.19 -0.45 -12.25
N VAL A 108 0.26 0.81 -12.28
CA VAL A 108 1.58 1.20 -11.80
C VAL A 108 1.42 2.10 -10.60
N GLY A 109 2.20 1.88 -9.55
CA GLY A 109 2.13 2.67 -8.33
C GLY A 109 3.47 2.85 -7.68
N ALA A 110 3.56 3.91 -6.87
CA ALA A 110 4.72 4.23 -6.07
C ALA A 110 4.27 4.86 -4.76
N GLY A 111 5.03 4.62 -3.70
CA GLY A 111 4.78 5.26 -2.41
C GLY A 111 5.69 4.72 -1.33
N ALA A 112 5.19 4.67 -0.11
CA ALA A 112 5.97 4.27 1.04
C ALA A 112 5.13 3.46 2.05
N THR A 113 5.82 2.60 2.78
CA THR A 113 5.24 1.81 3.86
C THR A 113 5.93 2.17 5.16
N ILE A 114 5.14 2.57 6.15
CA ILE A 114 5.61 2.87 7.50
C ILE A 114 5.36 1.65 8.37
N THR A 115 6.34 1.22 9.15
CA THR A 115 6.18 0.09 10.08
C THR A 115 6.14 0.59 11.51
N GLY A 116 5.31 -0.04 12.34
CA GLY A 116 5.17 0.32 13.76
C GLY A 116 6.43 0.02 14.59
N LYS A 117 7.32 -0.83 14.07
CA LYS A 117 8.63 -1.17 14.63
C LYS A 117 9.64 -1.30 13.49
N LYS A 118 10.91 -1.08 13.80
CA LYS A 118 12.03 -1.37 12.89
C LYS A 118 12.08 -2.87 12.61
N ILE A 119 12.13 -3.25 11.33
CA ILE A 119 12.18 -4.66 10.90
C ILE A 119 13.16 -4.84 9.74
N ASP A 120 13.62 -6.08 9.58
CA ASP A 120 14.28 -6.52 8.36
C ASP A 120 13.25 -7.15 7.44
N VAL A 121 13.22 -6.70 6.19
CA VAL A 121 12.24 -7.16 5.22
C VAL A 121 12.78 -8.43 4.57
N PHE A 122 12.10 -9.56 4.79
CA PHE A 122 12.43 -10.86 4.20
C PHE A 122 13.86 -11.39 4.49
N GLY A 123 14.42 -11.08 5.65
CA GLY A 123 15.71 -11.64 6.08
C GLY A 123 16.93 -11.04 5.38
N PHE A 124 16.80 -9.85 4.81
CA PHE A 124 17.93 -9.07 4.35
C PHE A 124 18.46 -8.25 5.52
N ASP A 125 19.67 -8.62 5.99
CA ASP A 125 20.41 -7.89 7.02
C ASP A 125 20.71 -6.47 6.52
N ASP A 126 19.89 -5.51 6.95
CA ASP A 126 20.24 -4.11 6.90
C ASP A 126 20.95 -3.79 8.22
N ASP A 127 22.16 -3.22 8.18
CA ASP A 127 22.92 -2.88 9.40
C ASP A 127 22.11 -1.94 10.32
N GLU A 128 21.13 -1.23 9.76
CA GLU A 128 20.16 -0.43 10.50
C GLU A 128 18.72 -0.68 10.01
N PRO A 129 17.92 -1.50 10.72
CA PRO A 129 16.53 -1.76 10.32
C PRO A 129 15.74 -0.45 10.29
N SER A 130 15.07 -0.22 9.15
CA SER A 130 14.30 0.99 8.88
C SER A 130 12.88 0.89 9.44
N SER A 131 12.21 2.01 9.61
CA SER A 131 10.75 2.08 9.85
C SER A 131 9.98 2.64 8.67
N LEU A 132 10.67 2.97 7.58
CA LEU A 132 10.12 3.56 6.36
C LEU A 132 10.74 2.89 5.15
N TYR A 133 9.88 2.36 4.28
CA TYR A 133 10.28 1.64 3.07
C TYR A 133 9.65 2.33 1.86
N GLY A 134 10.45 2.60 0.83
CA GLY A 134 9.93 2.94 -0.48
C GLY A 134 9.25 1.72 -1.10
N THR A 135 8.20 1.93 -1.88
CA THR A 135 7.49 0.83 -2.54
C THR A 135 7.11 1.23 -3.95
N ALA A 136 7.18 0.28 -4.88
CA ALA A 136 6.55 0.41 -6.19
C ALA A 136 5.65 -0.79 -6.44
N SER A 137 4.73 -0.66 -7.39
CA SER A 137 3.80 -1.71 -7.79
C SER A 137 3.60 -1.71 -9.30
N PHE A 138 3.64 -2.91 -9.89
CA PHE A 138 3.45 -3.17 -11.31
C PHE A 138 2.51 -4.37 -11.42
N MET A 139 1.21 -4.11 -11.52
CA MET A 139 0.17 -5.09 -11.30
C MET A 139 -0.73 -5.26 -12.52
N TYR A 140 -0.95 -6.49 -12.92
CA TYR A 140 -2.09 -6.84 -13.77
C TYR A 140 -3.34 -6.90 -12.90
N ARG A 141 -4.41 -6.20 -13.31
CA ARG A 141 -5.66 -6.06 -12.56
C ARG A 141 -6.83 -6.50 -13.43
N ARG A 142 -7.60 -7.47 -12.93
CA ARG A 142 -8.91 -7.82 -13.48
C ARG A 142 -10.00 -7.25 -12.60
N GLN A 143 -10.80 -6.34 -13.13
CA GLN A 143 -11.92 -5.71 -12.45
C GLN A 143 -13.11 -5.56 -13.43
N PRO A 144 -14.32 -6.00 -13.05
CA PRO A 144 -15.52 -5.72 -13.85
C PRO A 144 -15.84 -4.22 -13.87
N LYS A 145 -16.42 -3.77 -14.99
CA LYS A 145 -16.75 -2.35 -15.22
C LYS A 145 -17.74 -1.81 -14.18
N ASP A 146 -18.72 -2.61 -13.81
CA ASP A 146 -19.82 -2.19 -12.95
C ASP A 146 -19.55 -2.48 -11.46
N GLY A 147 -18.27 -2.62 -11.10
CA GLY A 147 -17.88 -3.08 -9.77
C GLY A 147 -17.99 -4.61 -9.62
N GLY A 148 -17.66 -5.12 -8.43
CA GLY A 148 -17.67 -6.55 -8.13
C GLY A 148 -16.29 -7.15 -7.85
N PHE A 149 -16.23 -8.48 -7.88
CA PHE A 149 -15.02 -9.23 -7.55
C PHE A 149 -13.86 -8.90 -8.51
N SER A 150 -12.69 -8.65 -7.93
CA SER A 150 -11.45 -8.39 -8.65
C SER A 150 -10.29 -9.15 -8.06
N TRP A 151 -9.27 -9.31 -8.88
CA TRP A 151 -7.99 -9.80 -8.46
C TRP A 151 -6.87 -9.03 -9.15
N ARG A 152 -5.69 -9.04 -8.50
CA ARG A 152 -4.47 -8.48 -9.08
C ARG A 152 -3.32 -9.45 -8.85
N LEU A 153 -2.36 -9.44 -9.77
CA LEU A 153 -1.08 -10.10 -9.59
C LEU A 153 0.02 -9.25 -10.21
N GLY A 154 1.22 -9.28 -9.65
CA GLY A 154 2.32 -8.52 -10.24
C GLY A 154 3.56 -8.44 -9.38
N PHE A 155 4.40 -7.48 -9.74
CA PHE A 155 5.70 -7.25 -9.12
C PHE A 155 5.67 -5.99 -8.28
N THR A 156 6.16 -6.07 -7.05
CA THR A 156 6.08 -5.00 -6.05
C THR A 156 7.42 -4.87 -5.33
N PRO A 157 8.43 -4.22 -5.94
CA PRO A 157 9.72 -4.07 -5.29
C PRO A 157 9.59 -3.12 -4.09
N ILE A 158 10.29 -3.47 -3.01
CA ILE A 158 10.38 -2.69 -1.77
C ILE A 158 11.80 -2.13 -1.71
N VAL A 159 11.93 -0.82 -1.54
CA VAL A 159 13.20 -0.11 -1.48
C VAL A 159 13.49 0.24 -0.02
N THR A 160 14.64 -0.19 0.48
CA THR A 160 15.18 0.15 1.81
C THR A 160 16.50 0.90 1.65
N SER A 161 17.15 1.25 2.76
CA SER A 161 18.44 1.95 2.82
C SER A 161 19.55 1.19 2.09
N GLY A 162 19.66 1.36 0.77
CA GLY A 162 20.73 0.80 -0.05
C GLY A 162 20.37 -0.47 -0.84
N TYR A 163 19.17 -1.04 -0.65
CA TYR A 163 18.76 -2.28 -1.32
C TYR A 163 17.36 -2.19 -1.91
N VAL A 164 17.15 -2.97 -2.99
CA VAL A 164 15.84 -3.17 -3.61
C VAL A 164 15.47 -4.63 -3.44
N GLN A 165 14.47 -4.88 -2.60
CA GLN A 165 13.92 -6.19 -2.35
C GLN A 165 12.85 -6.52 -3.39
N PRO A 166 13.07 -7.49 -4.29
CA PRO A 166 12.02 -7.94 -5.19
C PRO A 166 10.94 -8.67 -4.40
N SER A 167 9.68 -8.38 -4.71
CA SER A 167 8.53 -9.13 -4.20
C SER A 167 7.49 -9.31 -5.30
N ALA A 168 6.74 -10.39 -5.21
CA ALA A 168 5.58 -10.63 -6.04
C ALA A 168 4.34 -10.48 -5.17
N ALA A 169 3.30 -9.89 -5.73
CA ALA A 169 2.05 -9.65 -5.04
C ALA A 169 0.87 -10.31 -5.72
N VAL A 170 -0.06 -10.80 -4.92
CA VAL A 170 -1.39 -11.23 -5.35
C VAL A 170 -2.44 -10.59 -4.45
N SER A 171 -3.56 -10.16 -5.03
CA SER A 171 -4.68 -9.62 -4.26
C SER A 171 -6.02 -10.11 -4.77
N VAL A 172 -6.98 -10.18 -3.86
CA VAL A 172 -8.40 -10.44 -4.15
C VAL A 172 -9.26 -9.46 -3.38
N GLY A 173 -10.36 -9.02 -3.98
CA GLY A 173 -11.25 -8.10 -3.31
C GLY A 173 -12.46 -7.70 -4.14
N TYR A 174 -13.09 -6.62 -3.72
CA TYR A 174 -14.35 -6.15 -4.27
C TYR A 174 -14.26 -4.66 -4.63
N ASN A 175 -14.90 -4.27 -5.74
CA ASN A 175 -14.96 -2.89 -6.20
C ASN A 175 -16.39 -2.38 -6.10
N PHE A 176 -16.54 -1.17 -5.59
CA PHE A 176 -17.79 -0.45 -5.41
C PHE A 176 -17.84 0.70 -6.41
#